data_AF-A0A395LYL9-F1
#
_entry.id   AF-A0A395LYL9-F1
#
_cell.length_a   1.000
_cell.length_b   1.000
_cell.length_c   1.000
_cell.angle_alpha   90.00
_cell.angle_beta   90.00
_cell.angle_gamma   90.00
#
_symmetry.space_group_name_H-M   'P 1'
#
loop_
_entity.id
_entity.type
_entity.pdbx_description
1 polymer ?
#
loop_
_entity_poly.entity_id
_entity_poly.type
_entity_poly.pdbx_seq_one_letter_code
_entity_poly.pdbx_strand_id
1 'polypeptide(L)'
;MTAAVTDTLSVPTAIPLMPARYAELQAAFDSYAQGLPPLVAATQTDSGTVYRALGITDDAGLYYLLPKLAHLFHLAPSEAWTVWFFAILILSFGVGIYGTMHLLKTLPAKILYFIELSFLGALIIKRGDIYQIAPCLALAAVPLLLQNLCSERGDRALWRDAAALGTAGFIFGLAHLVRSHSATGLMLFVIILLLFGTAVRAWHKRLLLVAMVLVGFVLPLLYMQHVMDTRDAFLKAHQPNYHPVLRQHPFWHTVYIGLGYLSNDYGLAYKDIVAAKKAHELAPDAPYCSPEYETALKTAVIDLLRKDPVFVVGTLLAKFGAVLVYFLFAANFGLLAAIRYPKPWAVEVAFGVAIAFNALFGLVAVPRLAYLEGFIAFAMLYGVISLDVALQKSNALALHRELA
;
A
#
# COMPACT_ATOMS: atom_id res chain seq x y z
N MET A 1 -0.96 -27.80 5.76
CA MET A 1 -0.29 -28.25 4.52
C MET A 1 -1.36 -28.66 3.50
N THR A 2 -1.86 -27.70 2.71
CA THR A 2 -2.68 -27.90 1.48
C THR A 2 -2.65 -26.62 0.63
N ALA A 3 -1.49 -25.98 0.51
CA ALA A 3 -1.32 -24.77 -0.30
C ALA A 3 -1.00 -25.07 -1.79
N ALA A 4 -0.82 -26.35 -2.16
CA ALA A 4 -0.29 -26.74 -3.47
C ALA A 4 -1.37 -27.05 -4.54
N VAL A 5 -2.67 -26.99 -4.20
CA VAL A 5 -3.77 -27.37 -5.12
C VAL A 5 -4.59 -26.16 -5.61
N THR A 6 -4.32 -24.95 -5.12
CA THR A 6 -5.17 -23.78 -5.37
C THR A 6 -4.77 -22.90 -6.57
N ASP A 7 -3.65 -23.18 -7.25
CA ASP A 7 -3.13 -22.30 -8.32
C ASP A 7 -3.87 -22.42 -9.67
N THR A 8 -4.82 -23.35 -9.83
CA THR A 8 -5.57 -23.56 -11.08
C THR A 8 -7.07 -23.29 -10.99
N LEU A 9 -7.58 -22.89 -9.82
CA LEU A 9 -9.00 -22.61 -9.67
C LEU A 9 -9.31 -21.21 -10.19
N SER A 10 -10.08 -21.14 -11.29
CA SER A 10 -10.67 -19.89 -11.76
C SER A 10 -11.57 -19.33 -10.65
N VAL A 11 -11.15 -18.20 -10.07
CA VAL A 11 -11.95 -17.49 -9.08
C VAL A 11 -13.13 -16.84 -9.81
N PRO A 12 -14.38 -17.00 -9.35
CA PRO A 12 -15.58 -16.48 -10.02
C PRO A 12 -15.75 -14.97 -9.76
N THR A 13 -14.73 -14.17 -10.01
CA THR A 13 -14.72 -12.71 -9.82
C THR A 13 -14.50 -12.00 -11.15
N ALA A 14 -15.26 -10.93 -11.41
CA ALA A 14 -15.09 -10.11 -12.61
C ALA A 14 -13.71 -9.41 -12.64
N ILE A 15 -13.14 -9.14 -11.47
CA ILE A 15 -11.82 -8.54 -11.28
C ILE A 15 -10.90 -9.59 -10.67
N PRO A 16 -9.66 -9.77 -11.17
CA PRO A 16 -8.73 -10.73 -10.62
C PRO A 16 -8.54 -10.55 -9.10
N LEU A 17 -8.58 -11.66 -8.39
CA LEU A 17 -8.30 -11.76 -6.96
C LEU A 17 -7.47 -13.02 -6.74
N MET A 18 -6.44 -12.94 -5.91
CA MET A 18 -5.61 -14.11 -5.59
C MET A 18 -6.49 -15.25 -5.03
N PRO A 19 -6.36 -16.50 -5.54
CA PRO A 19 -7.21 -17.62 -5.10
C PRO A 19 -7.20 -17.86 -3.58
N ALA A 20 -6.01 -17.76 -2.95
CA ALA A 20 -5.89 -17.91 -1.49
C ALA A 20 -6.70 -16.84 -0.72
N ARG A 21 -6.67 -15.59 -1.20
CA ARG A 21 -7.42 -14.48 -0.62
C ARG A 21 -8.93 -14.66 -0.82
N TYR A 22 -9.36 -15.15 -1.99
CA TYR A 22 -10.77 -15.47 -2.22
C TYR A 22 -11.25 -16.60 -1.29
N ALA A 23 -10.46 -17.65 -1.08
CA ALA A 23 -10.81 -18.73 -0.17
C ALA A 23 -10.96 -18.26 1.29
N GLU A 24 -10.01 -17.44 1.78
CA GLU A 24 -10.11 -16.81 3.10
C GLU A 24 -11.32 -15.87 3.20
N LEU A 25 -11.62 -15.14 2.13
CA LEU A 25 -12.78 -14.26 2.06
C LEU A 25 -14.08 -15.05 2.12
N GLN A 26 -14.20 -16.14 1.36
CA GLN A 26 -15.38 -17.02 1.41
C GLN A 26 -15.60 -17.55 2.83
N ALA A 27 -14.54 -18.04 3.47
CA ALA A 27 -14.62 -18.52 4.85
C ALA A 27 -15.05 -17.41 5.84
N ALA A 28 -14.63 -16.16 5.60
CA ALA A 28 -15.07 -15.00 6.38
C ALA A 28 -16.57 -14.73 6.21
N PHE A 29 -17.09 -14.84 4.99
CA PHE A 29 -18.51 -14.66 4.69
C PHE A 29 -19.36 -15.76 5.34
N ASP A 30 -18.97 -17.02 5.15
CA ASP A 30 -19.69 -18.17 5.69
C ASP A 30 -19.78 -18.11 7.22
N SER A 31 -18.70 -17.65 7.86
CA SER A 31 -18.63 -17.54 9.32
C SER A 31 -19.41 -16.33 9.85
N TYR A 32 -19.39 -15.21 9.12
CA TYR A 32 -20.20 -14.05 9.45
C TYR A 32 -21.71 -14.37 9.35
N ALA A 33 -22.13 -15.13 8.34
CA ALA A 33 -23.52 -15.59 8.19
C ALA A 33 -23.97 -16.53 9.32
N GLN A 34 -23.05 -17.26 9.93
CA GLN A 34 -23.29 -18.12 11.10
C GLN A 34 -23.30 -17.35 12.44
N GLY A 35 -23.06 -16.03 12.43
CA GLY A 35 -23.00 -15.22 13.65
C GLY A 35 -21.73 -15.44 14.47
N LEU A 36 -20.67 -16.00 13.88
CA LEU A 36 -19.38 -16.16 14.56
C LEU A 36 -18.69 -14.80 14.74
N PRO A 37 -17.78 -14.67 15.74
CA PRO A 37 -16.97 -13.47 15.88
C PRO A 37 -16.19 -13.17 14.58
N PRO A 38 -15.96 -11.88 14.26
CA PRO A 38 -15.21 -11.52 13.06
C PRO A 38 -13.82 -12.18 13.04
N LEU A 39 -13.32 -12.48 11.84
CA LEU A 39 -12.01 -13.10 11.61
C LEU A 39 -11.85 -14.52 12.18
N VAL A 40 -12.95 -15.20 12.51
CA VAL A 40 -13.00 -16.64 12.79
C VAL A 40 -13.54 -17.37 11.57
N ALA A 41 -12.91 -18.49 11.21
CA ALA A 41 -13.48 -19.45 10.27
C ALA A 41 -13.90 -20.74 10.98
N ALA A 42 -15.03 -21.31 10.56
CA ALA A 42 -15.46 -22.64 10.97
C ALA A 42 -15.31 -23.64 9.82
N THR A 43 -14.86 -24.85 10.11
CA THR A 43 -14.78 -25.96 9.16
C THR A 43 -15.34 -27.22 9.80
N GLN A 44 -16.33 -27.85 9.14
CA GLN A 44 -16.87 -29.11 9.61
C GLN A 44 -15.91 -30.25 9.27
N THR A 45 -15.64 -31.09 10.26
CA THR A 45 -14.81 -32.30 10.15
C THR A 45 -15.56 -33.49 10.75
N ASP A 46 -15.10 -34.71 10.51
CA ASP A 46 -15.72 -35.91 11.07
C ASP A 46 -15.74 -35.92 12.61
N SER A 47 -14.81 -35.20 13.25
CA SER A 47 -14.71 -35.05 14.70
C SER A 47 -15.43 -33.82 15.27
N GLY A 48 -16.14 -33.06 14.43
CA GLY A 48 -16.89 -31.86 14.81
C GLY A 48 -16.41 -30.59 14.10
N THR A 49 -16.81 -29.43 14.64
CA THR A 49 -16.46 -28.12 14.07
C THR A 49 -15.08 -27.67 14.56
N VAL A 50 -14.16 -27.44 13.62
CA VAL A 50 -12.85 -26.85 13.91
C VAL A 50 -12.90 -25.36 13.59
N TYR A 51 -12.44 -24.55 14.54
CA TYR A 51 -12.33 -23.10 14.37
C TYR A 51 -10.88 -22.69 14.12
N ARG A 52 -10.66 -21.72 13.23
CA ARG A 52 -9.34 -21.16 12.97
C ARG A 52 -9.38 -19.65 12.82
N ALA A 53 -8.25 -18.99 13.05
CA ALA A 53 -8.10 -17.57 12.73
C ALA A 53 -8.03 -17.36 11.21
N LEU A 54 -8.68 -16.30 10.74
CA LEU A 54 -8.58 -15.78 9.37
C LEU A 54 -7.52 -14.68 9.28
N GLY A 55 -6.97 -14.49 8.08
CA GLY A 55 -6.01 -13.42 7.80
C GLY A 55 -4.67 -13.60 8.52
N ILE A 56 -4.19 -14.84 8.63
CA ILE A 56 -2.91 -15.17 9.29
C ILE A 56 -1.72 -14.71 8.43
N THR A 57 -1.80 -14.93 7.13
CA THR A 57 -0.72 -14.65 6.16
C THR A 57 -1.00 -13.43 5.31
N ASP A 58 -2.01 -12.64 5.66
CA ASP A 58 -2.49 -11.51 4.88
C ASP A 58 -3.14 -10.45 5.80
N ASP A 59 -3.47 -9.31 5.24
CA ASP A 59 -4.01 -8.18 6.00
C ASP A 59 -5.49 -8.37 6.40
N ALA A 60 -5.77 -8.35 7.71
CA ALA A 60 -7.09 -8.68 8.26
C ALA A 60 -8.23 -7.72 7.86
N GLY A 61 -7.92 -6.50 7.45
CA GLY A 61 -8.91 -5.47 7.14
C GLY A 61 -9.89 -5.89 6.05
N LEU A 62 -9.42 -6.60 5.02
CA LEU A 62 -10.27 -7.05 3.92
C LEU A 62 -11.34 -8.03 4.43
N TYR A 63 -10.90 -9.05 5.18
CA TYR A 63 -11.74 -10.12 5.73
C TYR A 63 -12.70 -9.63 6.82
N TYR A 64 -12.48 -8.43 7.34
CA TYR A 64 -13.39 -7.77 8.27
C TYR A 64 -14.43 -6.90 7.55
N LEU A 65 -14.00 -6.11 6.56
CA LEU A 65 -14.86 -5.09 5.92
C LEU A 65 -15.80 -5.69 4.87
N LEU A 66 -15.31 -6.62 4.04
CA LEU A 66 -16.10 -7.13 2.90
C LEU A 66 -17.31 -7.98 3.32
N PRO A 67 -17.23 -8.89 4.32
CA PRO A 67 -18.43 -9.62 4.77
C PRO A 67 -19.53 -8.68 5.28
N LYS A 68 -19.14 -7.57 5.94
CA LYS A 68 -20.09 -6.56 6.42
C LYS A 68 -20.73 -5.78 5.27
N LEU A 69 -19.94 -5.40 4.28
CA LEU A 69 -20.45 -4.76 3.06
C LEU A 69 -21.45 -5.68 2.36
N ALA A 70 -21.10 -6.95 2.20
CA ALA A 70 -21.95 -7.93 1.56
C ALA A 70 -23.26 -8.16 2.30
N HIS A 71 -23.20 -8.29 3.63
CA HIS A 71 -24.40 -8.42 4.44
C HIS A 71 -25.29 -7.18 4.36
N LEU A 72 -24.70 -5.97 4.39
CA LEU A 72 -25.44 -4.71 4.32
C LEU A 72 -26.19 -4.54 2.99
N PHE A 73 -25.61 -5.01 1.89
CA PHE A 73 -26.16 -4.84 0.54
C PHE A 73 -26.72 -6.14 -0.06
N HIS A 74 -26.79 -7.22 0.72
CA HIS A 74 -27.20 -8.56 0.28
C HIS A 74 -26.45 -9.06 -0.97
N LEU A 75 -25.14 -8.85 -1.02
CA LEU A 75 -24.28 -9.22 -2.16
C LEU A 75 -23.64 -10.60 -1.97
N ALA A 76 -23.42 -11.31 -3.07
CA ALA A 76 -22.52 -12.46 -3.09
C ALA A 76 -21.06 -12.01 -2.84
N PRO A 77 -20.16 -12.92 -2.40
CA PRO A 77 -18.76 -12.59 -2.16
C PRO A 77 -18.03 -11.97 -3.36
N SER A 78 -18.26 -12.49 -4.55
CA SER A 78 -17.67 -11.97 -5.79
C SER A 78 -18.20 -10.57 -6.15
N GLU A 79 -19.49 -10.34 -5.95
CA GLU A 79 -20.12 -9.04 -6.17
C GLU A 79 -19.62 -8.00 -5.16
N ALA A 80 -19.55 -8.36 -3.88
CA ALA A 80 -19.02 -7.50 -2.82
C ALA A 80 -17.57 -7.09 -3.10
N TRP A 81 -16.73 -8.02 -3.59
CA TRP A 81 -15.38 -7.72 -4.06
C TRP A 81 -15.38 -6.72 -5.21
N THR A 82 -16.19 -6.96 -6.26
CA THR A 82 -16.28 -6.07 -7.42
C THR A 82 -16.77 -4.67 -7.04
N VAL A 83 -17.83 -4.56 -6.24
CA VAL A 83 -18.36 -3.27 -5.76
C VAL A 83 -17.30 -2.55 -4.93
N TRP A 84 -16.67 -3.24 -3.97
CA TRP A 84 -15.62 -2.64 -3.13
C TRP A 84 -14.44 -2.14 -3.97
N PHE A 85 -13.96 -2.95 -4.92
CA PHE A 85 -12.83 -2.62 -5.78
C PHE A 85 -13.09 -1.37 -6.60
N PHE A 86 -14.21 -1.34 -7.33
CA PHE A 86 -14.57 -0.20 -8.18
C PHE A 86 -14.99 1.04 -7.38
N ALA A 87 -15.61 0.89 -6.21
CA ALA A 87 -15.93 2.03 -5.36
C ALA A 87 -14.66 2.79 -4.96
N ILE A 88 -13.62 2.08 -4.50
CA ILE A 88 -12.33 2.69 -4.17
C ILE A 88 -11.73 3.38 -5.40
N LEU A 89 -11.72 2.69 -6.54
CA LEU A 89 -11.13 3.21 -7.77
C LEU A 89 -11.84 4.49 -8.24
N ILE A 90 -13.17 4.44 -8.38
CA ILE A 90 -13.99 5.57 -8.85
C ILE A 90 -13.89 6.75 -7.90
N LEU A 91 -14.03 6.53 -6.58
CA LEU A 91 -13.91 7.60 -5.59
C LEU A 91 -12.52 8.24 -5.63
N SER A 92 -11.47 7.44 -5.67
CA SER A 92 -10.10 7.93 -5.64
C SER A 92 -9.73 8.67 -6.92
N PHE A 93 -10.15 8.15 -8.08
CA PHE A 93 -9.92 8.81 -9.37
C PHE A 93 -10.75 10.08 -9.49
N GLY A 94 -12.02 10.07 -9.06
CA GLY A 94 -12.86 11.26 -9.06
C GLY A 94 -12.29 12.38 -8.20
N VAL A 95 -11.89 12.06 -6.97
CA VAL A 95 -11.24 13.01 -6.05
C VAL A 95 -9.88 13.46 -6.60
N GLY A 96 -9.08 12.54 -7.14
CA GLY A 96 -7.77 12.84 -7.73
C GLY A 96 -7.86 13.72 -8.97
N ILE A 97 -8.81 13.47 -9.87
CA ILE A 97 -9.11 14.33 -11.02
C ILE A 97 -9.52 15.72 -10.53
N TYR A 98 -10.47 15.79 -9.59
CA TYR A 98 -10.93 17.07 -9.04
C TYR A 98 -9.76 17.87 -8.44
N GLY A 99 -8.98 17.27 -7.55
CA GLY A 99 -7.85 17.94 -6.90
C GLY A 99 -6.75 18.35 -7.89
N THR A 100 -6.40 17.46 -8.81
CA THR A 100 -5.34 17.72 -9.80
C THR A 100 -5.74 18.79 -10.81
N MET A 101 -6.99 18.82 -11.27
CA MET A 101 -7.46 19.85 -12.21
C MET A 101 -7.46 21.26 -11.61
N HIS A 102 -7.62 21.38 -10.29
CA HIS A 102 -7.50 22.65 -9.57
C HIS A 102 -6.05 23.02 -9.27
N LEU A 103 -5.21 22.02 -8.98
CA LEU A 103 -3.79 22.20 -8.70
C LEU A 103 -3.04 22.65 -9.96
N LEU A 104 -3.17 21.93 -11.07
CA LEU A 104 -2.46 22.21 -12.32
C LEU A 104 -3.04 23.44 -13.03
N LYS A 105 -2.17 24.31 -13.53
CA LYS A 105 -2.58 25.55 -14.19
C LYS A 105 -2.50 25.48 -15.71
N THR A 106 -1.64 24.62 -16.24
CA THR A 106 -1.36 24.55 -17.67
C THR A 106 -2.11 23.38 -18.33
N LEU A 107 -2.61 23.62 -19.54
CA LEU A 107 -3.32 22.60 -20.31
C LEU A 107 -2.45 21.37 -20.64
N PRO A 108 -1.17 21.51 -21.05
CA PRO A 108 -0.32 20.34 -21.33
C PRO A 108 -0.15 19.41 -20.13
N ALA A 109 0.05 19.96 -18.92
CA ALA A 109 0.16 19.15 -17.71
C ALA A 109 -1.15 18.41 -17.38
N LYS A 110 -2.31 19.05 -17.61
CA LYS A 110 -3.63 18.40 -17.44
C LYS A 110 -3.84 17.25 -18.43
N ILE A 111 -3.49 17.44 -19.70
CA ILE A 111 -3.58 16.40 -20.73
C ILE A 111 -2.67 15.22 -20.36
N LEU A 112 -1.42 15.50 -20.00
CA LEU A 112 -0.48 14.46 -19.57
C LEU A 112 -1.01 13.66 -18.38
N TYR A 113 -1.53 14.36 -17.36
CA TYR A 113 -2.15 13.72 -16.20
C TYR A 113 -3.27 12.76 -16.59
N PHE A 114 -4.19 13.14 -17.49
CA PHE A 114 -5.27 12.26 -17.93
C PHE A 114 -4.77 11.02 -18.68
N ILE A 115 -3.73 11.17 -19.50
CA ILE A 115 -3.11 10.05 -20.22
C ILE A 115 -2.50 9.06 -19.22
N GLU A 116 -1.70 9.54 -18.28
CA GLU A 116 -1.03 8.69 -17.29
C GLU A 116 -2.02 8.07 -16.30
N LEU A 117 -3.03 8.84 -15.86
CA LEU A 117 -4.11 8.34 -15.01
C LEU A 117 -4.89 7.21 -15.71
N SER A 118 -5.18 7.36 -17.01
CA SER A 118 -5.88 6.32 -17.79
C SER A 118 -5.03 5.05 -17.91
N PHE A 119 -3.73 5.20 -18.16
CA PHE A 119 -2.80 4.08 -18.20
C PHE A 119 -2.69 3.37 -16.86
N LEU A 120 -2.54 4.12 -15.76
CA LEU A 120 -2.49 3.56 -14.40
C LEU A 120 -3.81 2.88 -14.02
N GLY A 121 -4.96 3.47 -14.37
CA GLY A 121 -6.28 2.86 -14.16
C GLY A 121 -6.45 1.54 -14.91
N ALA A 122 -6.04 1.49 -16.18
CA ALA A 122 -6.05 0.25 -16.95
C ALA A 122 -5.12 -0.82 -16.35
N LEU A 123 -3.94 -0.41 -15.85
CA LEU A 123 -3.01 -1.30 -15.15
C LEU A 123 -3.64 -1.88 -13.88
N ILE A 124 -4.23 -1.03 -13.04
CA ILE A 124 -4.91 -1.42 -11.79
C ILE A 124 -6.05 -2.41 -12.07
N ILE A 125 -6.92 -2.11 -13.03
CA ILE A 125 -8.05 -3.00 -13.38
C ILE A 125 -7.54 -4.35 -13.91
N LYS A 126 -6.53 -4.34 -14.79
CA LYS A 126 -5.96 -5.56 -15.37
C LYS A 126 -5.31 -6.44 -14.32
N ARG A 127 -4.64 -5.85 -13.33
CA ARG A 127 -3.99 -6.60 -12.24
C ARG A 127 -4.99 -7.06 -11.19
N GLY A 128 -5.98 -6.23 -10.89
CA GLY A 128 -6.93 -6.46 -9.81
C GLY A 128 -6.25 -6.47 -8.46
N ASP A 129 -6.92 -7.09 -7.49
CA ASP A 129 -6.44 -7.31 -6.13
C ASP A 129 -6.23 -6.04 -5.27
N ILE A 130 -5.85 -6.24 -4.00
CA ILE A 130 -5.77 -5.19 -2.96
C ILE A 130 -4.62 -4.19 -3.15
N TYR A 131 -3.74 -4.41 -4.13
CA TYR A 131 -2.58 -3.54 -4.39
C TYR A 131 -2.97 -2.14 -4.86
N GLN A 132 -4.19 -1.99 -5.41
CA GLN A 132 -4.73 -0.72 -5.86
C GLN A 132 -4.87 0.35 -4.77
N ILE A 133 -4.83 -0.04 -3.49
CA ILE A 133 -5.07 0.89 -2.37
C ILE A 133 -4.00 1.99 -2.35
N ALA A 134 -2.72 1.63 -2.45
CA ALA A 134 -1.61 2.58 -2.37
C ALA A 134 -1.66 3.67 -3.48
N PRO A 135 -1.79 3.33 -4.78
CA PRO A 135 -1.93 4.35 -5.82
C PRO A 135 -3.22 5.16 -5.66
N CYS A 136 -4.35 4.53 -5.30
CA CYS A 136 -5.62 5.24 -5.10
C CYS A 136 -5.52 6.32 -4.00
N LEU A 137 -4.90 5.99 -2.86
CA LEU A 137 -4.65 6.95 -1.80
C LEU A 137 -3.78 8.13 -2.28
N ALA A 138 -2.69 7.83 -2.99
CA ALA A 138 -1.79 8.86 -3.49
C ALA A 138 -2.52 9.82 -4.46
N LEU A 139 -3.27 9.28 -5.41
CA LEU A 139 -4.03 10.05 -6.40
C LEU A 139 -5.09 10.95 -5.75
N ALA A 140 -5.84 10.42 -4.78
CA ALA A 140 -6.89 11.17 -4.10
C ALA A 140 -6.32 12.27 -3.18
N ALA A 141 -5.29 11.94 -2.40
CA ALA A 141 -4.85 12.80 -1.30
C ALA A 141 -3.81 13.84 -1.74
N VAL A 142 -2.79 13.46 -2.51
CA VAL A 142 -1.63 14.32 -2.78
C VAL A 142 -2.03 15.66 -3.42
N PRO A 143 -2.85 15.71 -4.48
CA PRO A 143 -3.22 16.99 -5.11
C PRO A 143 -3.96 17.92 -4.14
N LEU A 144 -4.90 17.37 -3.37
CA LEU A 144 -5.67 18.13 -2.37
C LEU A 144 -4.80 18.62 -1.23
N LEU A 145 -3.85 17.81 -0.75
CA LEU A 145 -2.94 18.20 0.32
C LEU A 145 -2.02 19.34 -0.13
N LEU A 146 -1.43 19.25 -1.32
CA LEU A 146 -0.60 20.31 -1.87
C LEU A 146 -1.40 21.61 -2.05
N GLN A 147 -2.60 21.52 -2.63
CA GLN A 147 -3.45 22.69 -2.82
C GLN A 147 -3.84 23.32 -1.48
N ASN A 148 -4.26 22.52 -0.50
CA ASN A 148 -4.82 23.04 0.75
C ASN A 148 -3.77 23.49 1.75
N LEU A 149 -2.63 22.79 1.85
CA LEU A 149 -1.63 23.04 2.89
C LEU A 149 -0.57 24.06 2.46
N CYS A 150 -0.26 24.16 1.16
CA CYS A 150 0.77 25.09 0.66
C CYS A 150 0.21 26.45 0.22
N SER A 151 -1.12 26.64 0.22
CA SER A 151 -1.75 27.92 -0.12
C SER A 151 -1.96 28.77 1.14
N GLU A 152 -1.68 30.07 1.08
CA GLU A 152 -1.91 30.98 2.21
C GLU A 152 -3.40 31.05 2.58
N ARG A 153 -3.72 30.83 3.87
CA ARG A 153 -5.08 30.86 4.42
C ARG A 153 -5.08 31.46 5.82
N GLY A 154 -6.17 32.14 6.19
CA GLY A 154 -6.35 32.73 7.52
C GLY A 154 -6.61 31.69 8.62
N ASP A 155 -6.48 32.11 9.88
CA ASP A 155 -6.51 31.23 11.07
C ASP A 155 -7.81 30.44 11.27
N ARG A 156 -8.96 30.94 10.78
CA ARG A 156 -10.24 30.21 10.84
C ARG A 156 -10.22 28.88 10.06
N ALA A 157 -9.25 28.68 9.16
CA ALA A 157 -9.06 27.43 8.43
C ALA A 157 -8.50 26.28 9.29
N LEU A 158 -7.87 26.58 10.44
CA LEU A 158 -7.11 25.57 11.20
C LEU A 158 -7.98 24.38 11.64
N TRP A 159 -9.16 24.63 12.23
CA TRP A 159 -10.03 23.56 12.72
C TRP A 159 -10.63 22.72 11.59
N ARG A 160 -10.95 23.36 10.46
CA ARG A 160 -11.41 22.66 9.26
C ARG A 160 -10.30 21.76 8.73
N ASP A 161 -9.07 22.26 8.65
CA ASP A 161 -7.92 21.50 8.15
C ASP A 161 -7.55 20.37 9.13
N ALA A 162 -7.65 20.61 10.44
CA ALA A 162 -7.49 19.60 11.50
C ALA A 162 -8.52 18.47 11.38
N ALA A 163 -9.81 18.82 11.21
CA ALA A 163 -10.87 17.83 11.01
C ALA A 163 -10.67 17.05 9.70
N ALA A 164 -10.33 17.72 8.61
CA ALA A 164 -10.06 17.09 7.32
C ALA A 164 -8.86 16.12 7.40
N LEU A 165 -7.77 16.51 8.08
CA LEU A 165 -6.60 15.66 8.29
C LEU A 165 -6.87 14.51 9.24
N GLY A 166 -7.68 14.71 10.28
CA GLY A 166 -8.14 13.62 11.15
C GLY A 166 -8.95 12.58 10.37
N THR A 167 -9.89 13.02 9.53
CA THR A 167 -10.65 12.14 8.64
C THR A 167 -9.76 11.45 7.61
N ALA A 168 -8.83 12.18 6.99
CA ALA A 168 -7.86 11.59 6.07
C ALA A 168 -6.99 10.54 6.76
N GLY A 169 -6.48 10.83 7.95
CA GLY A 169 -5.76 9.90 8.80
C GLY A 169 -6.57 8.63 9.07
N PHE A 170 -7.85 8.76 9.40
CA PHE A 170 -8.75 7.61 9.59
C PHE A 170 -8.88 6.75 8.33
N ILE A 171 -9.06 7.36 7.17
CA ILE A 171 -9.09 6.64 5.88
C ILE A 171 -7.75 5.96 5.60
N PHE A 172 -6.62 6.61 5.90
CA PHE A 172 -5.28 6.04 5.76
C PHE A 172 -5.07 4.84 6.68
N GLY A 173 -5.57 4.90 7.91
CA GLY A 173 -5.53 3.80 8.86
C GLY A 173 -6.38 2.61 8.39
N LEU A 174 -7.60 2.85 7.89
CA LEU A 174 -8.44 1.80 7.28
C LEU A 174 -7.75 1.14 6.08
N ALA A 175 -7.16 1.94 5.19
CA ALA A 175 -6.42 1.44 4.06
C ALA A 175 -5.20 0.59 4.48
N HIS A 176 -4.49 1.03 5.53
CA HIS A 176 -3.38 0.27 6.11
C HIS A 176 -3.83 -1.08 6.68
N LEU A 177 -5.05 -1.17 7.24
CA LEU A 177 -5.60 -2.44 7.70
C LEU A 177 -5.94 -3.41 6.58
N VAL A 178 -6.37 -2.91 5.42
CA VAL A 178 -6.69 -3.76 4.26
C VAL A 178 -5.42 -4.18 3.53
N ARG A 179 -4.42 -3.30 3.50
CA ARG A 179 -3.10 -3.60 2.95
C ARG A 179 -2.03 -2.89 3.77
N SER A 180 -1.24 -3.66 4.51
CA SER A 180 -0.15 -3.15 5.33
C SER A 180 0.79 -2.30 4.50
N HIS A 181 1.15 -1.15 5.07
CA HIS A 181 2.00 -0.12 4.48
C HIS A 181 1.47 0.60 3.23
N SER A 182 0.24 0.32 2.76
CA SER A 182 -0.35 1.02 1.62
C SER A 182 -0.46 2.54 1.81
N ALA A 183 -0.64 2.99 3.06
CA ALA A 183 -0.71 4.41 3.41
C ALA A 183 0.61 4.99 3.94
N THR A 184 1.64 4.18 4.22
CA THR A 184 2.83 4.65 4.94
C THR A 184 3.62 5.69 4.14
N GLY A 185 3.82 5.49 2.84
CA GLY A 185 4.50 6.49 1.99
C GLY A 185 3.74 7.82 1.93
N LEU A 186 2.40 7.77 1.91
CA LEU A 186 1.55 8.97 1.96
C LEU A 186 1.58 9.64 3.34
N MET A 187 1.63 8.89 4.43
CA MET A 187 1.79 9.44 5.78
C MET A 187 3.11 10.21 5.90
N LEU A 188 4.22 9.64 5.39
CA LEU A 188 5.51 10.33 5.36
C LEU A 188 5.43 11.63 4.54
N PHE A 189 4.80 11.57 3.37
CA PHE A 189 4.54 12.75 2.53
C PHE A 189 3.79 13.86 3.30
N VAL A 190 2.66 13.51 3.93
CA VAL A 190 1.81 14.44 4.67
C VAL A 190 2.57 15.05 5.85
N ILE A 191 3.28 14.24 6.64
CA ILE A 191 4.02 14.71 7.81
C ILE A 191 5.11 15.70 7.40
N ILE A 192 5.88 15.40 6.35
CA ILE A 192 6.92 16.32 5.85
C ILE A 192 6.30 17.64 5.39
N LEU A 193 5.19 17.59 4.66
CA LEU A 193 4.48 18.81 4.23
C LEU A 193 3.95 19.61 5.43
N LEU A 194 3.36 18.97 6.43
CA LEU A 194 2.83 19.67 7.61
C LEU A 194 3.93 20.31 8.45
N LEU A 195 5.10 19.67 8.56
CA LEU A 195 6.22 20.20 9.34
C LEU A 195 6.94 21.33 8.60
N PHE A 196 7.10 21.21 7.27
CA PHE A 196 8.04 22.06 6.52
C PHE A 196 7.44 22.80 5.31
N GLY A 197 6.35 22.30 4.74
CA GLY A 197 5.75 22.82 3.50
C GLY A 197 4.45 23.61 3.67
N THR A 198 3.88 23.66 4.87
CA THR A 198 2.61 24.34 5.12
C THR A 198 2.75 25.85 5.27
N ALA A 199 1.74 26.59 4.78
CA ALA A 199 1.62 28.04 4.97
C ALA A 199 1.38 28.44 6.44
N VAL A 200 0.96 27.50 7.31
CA VAL A 200 0.76 27.77 8.74
C VAL A 200 2.09 28.11 9.40
N ARG A 201 2.25 29.34 9.91
CA ARG A 201 3.53 29.81 10.47
C ARG A 201 3.84 29.28 11.88
N ALA A 202 2.83 29.11 12.73
CA ALA A 202 3.04 28.76 14.13
C ALA A 202 3.29 27.24 14.31
N TRP A 203 4.42 26.88 14.94
CA TRP A 203 4.85 25.48 15.10
C TRP A 203 3.85 24.61 15.88
N HIS A 204 3.25 25.12 16.96
CA HIS A 204 2.27 24.37 17.75
C HIS A 204 1.02 24.01 16.93
N LYS A 205 0.61 24.86 15.97
CA LYS A 205 -0.49 24.55 15.04
C LYS A 205 -0.10 23.43 14.08
N ARG A 206 1.15 23.40 13.59
CA ARG A 206 1.67 22.30 12.77
C ARG A 206 1.67 20.98 13.54
N LEU A 207 2.15 20.99 14.78
CA LEU A 207 2.14 19.81 15.65
C LEU A 207 0.72 19.32 15.91
N LEU A 208 -0.24 20.22 16.11
CA LEU A 208 -1.66 19.86 16.21
C LEU A 208 -2.15 19.15 14.94
N LEU A 209 -1.88 19.68 13.75
CA LEU A 209 -2.29 19.04 12.49
C LEU A 209 -1.64 17.66 12.30
N VAL A 210 -0.37 17.51 12.65
CA VAL A 210 0.34 16.21 12.67
C VAL A 210 -0.31 15.26 13.67
N ALA A 211 -0.62 15.73 14.88
CA ALA A 211 -1.30 14.92 15.89
C ALA A 211 -2.68 14.46 15.40
N MET A 212 -3.44 15.33 14.71
CA MET A 212 -4.76 14.98 14.19
C MET A 212 -4.70 13.86 13.14
N VAL A 213 -3.77 13.94 12.18
CA VAL A 213 -3.62 12.85 11.19
C VAL A 213 -3.14 11.56 11.83
N LEU A 214 -2.25 11.62 12.83
CA LEU A 214 -1.77 10.44 13.55
C LEU A 214 -2.86 9.79 14.41
N VAL A 215 -3.63 10.58 15.15
CA VAL A 215 -4.78 10.10 15.93
C VAL A 215 -5.79 9.44 14.99
N GLY A 216 -6.15 10.10 13.89
CA GLY A 216 -7.00 9.54 12.85
C GLY A 216 -6.48 8.18 12.37
N PHE A 217 -5.18 8.09 12.05
CA PHE A 217 -4.53 6.87 11.58
C PHE A 217 -4.53 5.73 12.59
N VAL A 218 -4.29 6.03 13.87
CA VAL A 218 -4.18 5.04 14.95
C VAL A 218 -5.55 4.48 15.37
N LEU A 219 -6.62 5.27 15.32
CA LEU A 219 -7.97 4.85 15.74
C LEU A 219 -8.46 3.53 15.11
N PRO A 220 -8.46 3.35 13.77
CA PRO A 220 -8.87 2.09 13.17
C PRO A 220 -7.93 0.93 13.55
N LEU A 221 -6.64 1.18 13.77
CA LEU A 221 -5.69 0.16 14.21
C LEU A 221 -6.02 -0.34 15.62
N LEU A 222 -6.32 0.56 16.56
CA LEU A 222 -6.75 0.21 17.91
C LEU A 222 -8.08 -0.55 17.90
N TYR A 223 -9.01 -0.15 17.04
CA TYR A 223 -10.26 -0.88 16.88
C TYR A 223 -10.03 -2.30 16.35
N MET A 224 -9.19 -2.46 15.32
CA MET A 224 -8.88 -3.79 14.78
C MET A 224 -8.12 -4.66 15.79
N GLN A 225 -7.28 -4.06 16.63
CA GLN A 225 -6.65 -4.76 17.75
C GLN A 225 -7.69 -5.41 18.65
N HIS A 226 -8.73 -4.66 19.03
CA HIS A 226 -9.84 -5.18 19.84
C HIS A 226 -10.63 -6.29 19.12
N VAL A 227 -10.88 -6.16 17.82
CA VAL A 227 -11.54 -7.22 17.02
C VAL A 227 -10.73 -8.52 17.05
N MET A 228 -9.41 -8.42 16.89
CA MET A 228 -8.52 -9.59 16.94
C MET A 228 -8.42 -10.18 18.35
N ASP A 229 -8.41 -9.36 19.40
CA ASP A 229 -8.40 -9.86 20.77
C ASP A 229 -9.69 -10.64 21.09
N THR A 230 -10.83 -10.18 20.54
CA THR A 230 -12.12 -10.89 20.62
C THR A 230 -12.08 -12.22 19.89
N ARG A 231 -11.52 -12.25 18.67
CA ARG A 231 -11.27 -13.48 17.90
C ARG A 231 -10.42 -14.47 18.71
N ASP A 232 -9.31 -14.01 19.26
CA ASP A 232 -8.35 -14.86 19.97
C ASP A 232 -8.95 -15.41 21.28
N ALA A 233 -9.76 -14.62 21.98
CA ALA A 233 -10.52 -15.09 23.15
C ALA A 233 -11.52 -16.20 22.78
N PHE A 234 -12.25 -16.04 21.67
CA PHE A 234 -13.16 -17.08 21.17
C PHE A 234 -12.40 -18.36 20.81
N LEU A 235 -11.29 -18.24 20.07
CA LEU A 235 -10.50 -19.41 19.64
C LEU A 235 -9.90 -20.16 20.83
N LYS A 236 -9.36 -19.45 21.83
CA LYS A 236 -8.86 -20.08 23.07
C LYS A 236 -9.94 -20.88 23.80
N ALA A 237 -11.19 -20.41 23.79
CA ALA A 237 -12.29 -21.10 24.44
C ALA A 237 -12.75 -22.37 23.70
N HIS A 238 -12.57 -22.44 22.37
CA HIS A 238 -13.10 -23.52 21.53
C HIS A 238 -12.01 -24.44 20.94
N GLN A 239 -10.74 -24.08 21.04
CA GLN A 239 -9.61 -24.81 20.46
C GLN A 239 -8.48 -24.92 21.51
N PRO A 240 -8.37 -26.04 22.24
CA PRO A 240 -7.40 -26.20 23.33
C PRO A 240 -5.94 -25.98 22.94
N ASN A 241 -5.59 -26.26 21.68
CA ASN A 241 -4.23 -26.12 21.14
C ASN A 241 -4.03 -24.79 20.39
N TYR A 242 -4.93 -23.82 20.56
CA TYR A 242 -4.81 -22.54 19.87
C TYR A 242 -3.75 -21.65 20.50
N HIS A 243 -2.83 -21.20 19.66
CA HIS A 243 -1.85 -20.18 20.01
C HIS A 243 -2.15 -18.88 19.25
N PRO A 244 -2.11 -17.71 19.93
CA PRO A 244 -2.26 -16.43 19.26
C PRO A 244 -1.29 -16.27 18.10
N VAL A 245 -1.84 -15.89 16.96
CA VAL A 245 -1.05 -15.70 15.74
C VAL A 245 -0.31 -14.37 15.84
N LEU A 246 1.01 -14.42 15.66
CA LEU A 246 1.83 -13.22 15.64
C LEU A 246 1.50 -12.37 14.40
N ARG A 247 1.30 -11.08 14.65
CA ARG A 247 0.80 -10.11 13.67
C ARG A 247 1.96 -9.48 12.91
N GLN A 248 2.58 -10.23 12.02
CA GLN A 248 3.64 -9.68 11.19
C GLN A 248 3.64 -10.31 9.80
N HIS A 249 3.69 -9.45 8.78
CA HIS A 249 4.16 -9.88 7.48
C HIS A 249 5.62 -10.33 7.62
N PRO A 250 5.96 -11.54 7.18
CA PRO A 250 7.30 -12.10 7.37
C PRO A 250 8.29 -11.32 6.49
N PHE A 251 9.15 -10.52 7.14
CA PHE A 251 10.07 -9.62 6.45
C PHE A 251 11.22 -10.38 5.80
N TRP A 252 11.90 -11.22 6.58
CA TRP A 252 13.04 -12.01 6.11
C TRP A 252 12.62 -13.10 5.13
N HIS A 253 11.39 -13.62 5.24
CA HIS A 253 10.77 -14.40 4.18
C HIS A 253 10.83 -13.67 2.84
N THR A 254 10.27 -12.46 2.80
CA THR A 254 10.18 -11.65 1.59
C THR A 254 11.56 -11.29 1.05
N VAL A 255 12.51 -10.93 1.93
CA VAL A 255 13.91 -10.64 1.57
C VAL A 255 14.55 -11.88 0.94
N TYR A 256 14.44 -13.04 1.58
CA TYR A 256 15.12 -14.28 1.16
C TYR A 256 14.64 -14.73 -0.23
N ILE A 257 13.32 -14.86 -0.44
CA ILE A 257 12.80 -15.23 -1.77
C ILE A 257 13.02 -14.11 -2.79
N GLY A 258 13.11 -12.86 -2.34
CA GLY A 258 13.44 -11.69 -3.15
C GLY A 258 14.83 -11.79 -3.78
N LEU A 259 15.79 -12.45 -3.15
CA LEU A 259 17.11 -12.70 -3.74
C LEU A 259 17.04 -13.65 -4.94
N GLY A 260 15.94 -14.38 -5.12
CA GLY A 260 15.66 -15.18 -6.32
C GLY A 260 15.11 -14.39 -7.52
N TYR A 261 15.38 -13.08 -7.61
CA TYR A 261 14.96 -12.26 -8.76
C TYR A 261 15.75 -12.60 -10.03
N LEU A 262 17.06 -12.83 -9.90
CA LEU A 262 17.92 -13.29 -10.98
C LEU A 262 18.00 -14.82 -10.97
N SER A 263 18.18 -15.42 -12.14
CA SER A 263 18.57 -16.83 -12.24
C SER A 263 19.86 -17.06 -11.46
N ASN A 264 19.92 -18.14 -10.69
CA ASN A 264 21.00 -18.38 -9.73
C ASN A 264 21.19 -19.88 -9.44
N ASP A 265 22.38 -20.24 -9.00
CA ASP A 265 22.75 -21.62 -8.66
C ASP A 265 22.35 -22.01 -7.23
N TYR A 266 21.80 -21.07 -6.45
CA TYR A 266 21.33 -21.28 -5.08
C TYR A 266 19.93 -21.89 -5.00
N GLY A 267 19.24 -22.04 -6.15
CA GLY A 267 17.85 -22.52 -6.20
C GLY A 267 16.84 -21.52 -5.64
N LEU A 268 17.22 -20.24 -5.52
CA LEU A 268 16.31 -19.20 -5.04
C LEU A 268 15.32 -18.81 -6.13
N ALA A 269 14.06 -18.68 -5.74
CA ALA A 269 13.00 -18.15 -6.59
C ALA A 269 12.00 -17.39 -5.72
N TYR A 270 11.31 -16.39 -6.31
CA TYR A 270 10.24 -15.65 -5.65
C TYR A 270 8.96 -16.52 -5.52
N LYS A 271 9.04 -17.53 -4.65
CA LYS A 271 7.99 -18.50 -4.33
C LYS A 271 8.06 -18.85 -2.85
N ASP A 272 6.93 -18.80 -2.15
CA ASP A 272 6.85 -19.01 -0.69
C ASP A 272 7.42 -20.36 -0.25
N ILE A 273 7.26 -21.41 -1.08
CA ILE A 273 7.80 -22.75 -0.82
C ILE A 273 9.32 -22.77 -0.66
N VAL A 274 10.04 -21.87 -1.34
CA VAL A 274 11.50 -21.78 -1.26
C VAL A 274 11.95 -21.29 0.11
N ALA A 275 11.31 -20.23 0.63
CA ALA A 275 11.56 -19.78 2.00
C ALA A 275 11.06 -20.78 3.03
N ALA A 276 9.86 -21.34 2.86
CA ALA A 276 9.33 -22.34 3.79
C ALA A 276 10.28 -23.54 3.93
N LYS A 277 10.75 -24.10 2.80
CA LYS A 277 11.73 -25.18 2.79
C LYS A 277 13.00 -24.76 3.50
N LYS A 278 13.56 -23.59 3.20
CA LYS A 278 14.81 -23.16 3.81
C LYS A 278 14.70 -22.95 5.32
N ALA A 279 13.60 -22.36 5.78
CA ALA A 279 13.35 -22.16 7.19
C ALA A 279 13.27 -23.51 7.93
N HIS A 280 12.55 -24.49 7.39
CA HIS A 280 12.45 -25.83 8.00
C HIS A 280 13.75 -26.66 7.89
N GLU A 281 14.61 -26.40 6.91
CA GLU A 281 15.96 -26.99 6.90
C GLU A 281 16.80 -26.52 8.10
N LEU A 282 16.65 -25.25 8.51
CA LEU A 282 17.41 -24.65 9.62
C LEU A 282 16.72 -24.79 10.97
N ALA A 283 15.39 -24.85 10.98
CA ALA A 283 14.54 -24.98 12.16
C ALA A 283 13.31 -25.85 11.82
N PRO A 284 13.44 -27.20 11.89
CA PRO A 284 12.40 -28.13 11.42
C PRO A 284 11.02 -27.89 12.03
N ASP A 285 10.97 -27.57 13.32
CA ASP A 285 9.72 -27.41 14.08
C ASP A 285 9.19 -25.97 14.10
N ALA A 286 9.85 -25.01 13.44
CA ALA A 286 9.44 -23.61 13.46
C ALA A 286 8.08 -23.42 12.77
N PRO A 287 7.05 -22.90 13.46
CA PRO A 287 5.77 -22.62 12.82
C PRO A 287 5.92 -21.60 11.69
N TYR A 288 5.15 -21.73 10.62
CA TYR A 288 5.20 -20.80 9.48
C TYR A 288 4.93 -19.35 9.95
N CYS A 289 5.75 -18.40 9.49
CA CYS A 289 5.73 -16.98 9.89
C CYS A 289 6.01 -16.67 11.38
N SER A 290 6.49 -17.65 12.16
CA SER A 290 6.92 -17.43 13.54
C SER A 290 8.22 -16.62 13.66
N PRO A 291 8.58 -16.10 14.85
CA PRO A 291 9.87 -15.46 15.09
C PRO A 291 11.05 -16.40 14.85
N GLU A 292 10.92 -17.69 15.17
CA GLU A 292 11.92 -18.72 14.93
C GLU A 292 12.14 -18.91 13.43
N TYR A 293 11.04 -18.97 12.67
CA TYR A 293 11.03 -19.03 11.21
C TYR A 293 11.74 -17.81 10.57
N GLU A 294 11.40 -16.61 11.02
CA GLU A 294 12.01 -15.36 10.54
C GLU A 294 13.51 -15.28 10.91
N THR A 295 13.88 -15.76 12.10
CA THR A 295 15.28 -15.81 12.54
C THR A 295 16.10 -16.79 11.71
N ALA A 296 15.55 -17.94 11.37
CA ALA A 296 16.17 -18.90 10.47
C ALA A 296 16.44 -18.29 9.09
N LEU A 297 15.45 -17.59 8.50
CA LEU A 297 15.61 -16.95 7.20
C LEU A 297 16.54 -15.74 7.23
N LYS A 298 16.51 -14.94 8.29
CA LYS A 298 17.50 -13.87 8.52
C LYS A 298 18.92 -14.43 8.48
N THR A 299 19.14 -15.56 9.17
CA THR A 299 20.44 -16.23 9.21
C THR A 299 20.84 -16.69 7.81
N ALA A 300 19.94 -17.33 7.07
CA ALA A 300 20.18 -17.75 5.69
C ALA A 300 20.54 -16.57 4.75
N VAL A 301 19.87 -15.42 4.88
CA VAL A 301 20.18 -14.21 4.10
C VAL A 301 21.58 -13.68 4.44
N ILE A 302 21.92 -13.59 5.73
CA ILE A 302 23.22 -13.08 6.18
C ILE A 302 24.34 -14.01 5.73
N ASP A 303 24.14 -15.32 5.83
CA ASP A 303 25.13 -16.31 5.41
C ASP A 303 25.34 -16.29 3.89
N LEU A 304 24.27 -16.09 3.11
CA LEU A 304 24.39 -15.90 1.66
C LEU A 304 25.16 -14.62 1.31
N LEU A 305 24.88 -13.51 2.00
CA LEU A 305 25.61 -12.25 1.81
C LEU A 305 27.10 -12.39 2.14
N ARG A 306 27.45 -13.18 3.17
CA ARG A 306 28.85 -13.46 3.52
C ARG A 306 29.53 -14.38 2.52
N LYS A 307 28.81 -15.39 2.02
CA LYS A 307 29.34 -16.38 1.08
C LYS A 307 29.55 -15.81 -0.31
N ASP A 308 28.60 -15.01 -0.80
CA ASP A 308 28.63 -14.44 -2.15
C ASP A 308 28.02 -13.02 -2.16
N PRO A 309 28.79 -12.01 -1.71
CA PRO A 309 28.31 -10.64 -1.67
C PRO A 309 28.07 -10.07 -3.07
N VAL A 310 28.79 -10.55 -4.09
CA VAL A 310 28.64 -10.09 -5.48
C VAL A 310 27.26 -10.49 -6.01
N PHE A 311 26.81 -11.71 -5.76
CA PHE A 311 25.47 -12.16 -6.10
C PHE A 311 24.38 -11.30 -5.45
N VAL A 312 24.48 -11.05 -4.14
CA VAL A 312 23.48 -10.27 -3.40
C VAL A 312 23.43 -8.82 -3.90
N VAL A 313 24.59 -8.16 -4.01
CA VAL A 313 24.67 -6.79 -4.52
C VAL A 313 24.21 -6.71 -5.98
N GLY A 314 24.64 -7.64 -6.83
CA GLY A 314 24.22 -7.71 -8.23
C GLY A 314 22.69 -7.86 -8.38
N THR A 315 22.07 -8.67 -7.53
CA THR A 315 20.62 -8.84 -7.49
C THR A 315 19.91 -7.54 -7.07
N LEU A 316 20.41 -6.85 -6.03
CA LEU A 316 19.86 -5.56 -5.60
C LEU A 316 20.02 -4.48 -6.67
N LEU A 317 21.17 -4.43 -7.36
CA LEU A 317 21.41 -3.50 -8.47
C LEU A 317 20.48 -3.77 -9.66
N ALA A 318 20.24 -5.04 -10.01
CA ALA A 318 19.31 -5.39 -11.07
C ALA A 318 17.87 -4.97 -10.74
N LYS A 319 17.42 -5.21 -9.49
CA LYS A 319 16.12 -4.72 -9.02
C LYS A 319 16.04 -3.21 -9.02
N PHE A 320 17.09 -2.52 -8.57
CA PHE A 320 17.18 -1.07 -8.61
C PHE A 320 17.08 -0.53 -10.04
N GLY A 321 17.77 -1.16 -11.00
CA GLY A 321 17.64 -0.83 -12.42
C GLY A 321 16.20 -0.94 -12.93
N ALA A 322 15.48 -2.01 -12.57
CA ALA A 322 14.08 -2.17 -12.94
C ALA A 322 13.17 -1.10 -12.31
N VAL A 323 13.36 -0.81 -11.01
CA VAL A 323 12.62 0.27 -10.31
C VAL A 323 12.93 1.64 -10.94
N LEU A 324 14.19 1.90 -11.30
CA LEU A 324 14.61 3.12 -11.97
C LEU A 324 13.95 3.26 -13.35
N VAL A 325 13.85 2.18 -14.11
CA VAL A 325 13.12 2.19 -15.40
C VAL A 325 11.66 2.60 -15.17
N TYR A 326 10.97 2.02 -14.19
CA TYR A 326 9.61 2.44 -13.83
C TYR A 326 9.54 3.91 -13.40
N PHE A 327 10.54 4.40 -12.65
CA PHE A 327 10.62 5.80 -12.26
C PHE A 327 10.68 6.72 -13.48
N LEU A 328 11.58 6.43 -14.43
CA LEU A 328 11.79 7.24 -15.63
C LEU A 328 10.55 7.28 -16.51
N PHE A 329 9.85 6.14 -16.65
CA PHE A 329 8.59 6.08 -17.40
C PHE A 329 7.46 6.85 -16.71
N ALA A 330 7.32 6.69 -15.39
CA ALA A 330 6.23 7.33 -14.65
C ALA A 330 6.44 8.83 -14.46
N ALA A 331 7.65 9.29 -14.14
CA ALA A 331 7.94 10.70 -13.91
C ALA A 331 8.31 11.48 -15.19
N ASN A 332 8.66 10.77 -16.27
CA ASN A 332 8.81 11.24 -17.65
C ASN A 332 9.58 12.57 -17.84
N PHE A 333 9.16 13.41 -18.81
CA PHE A 333 9.62 14.78 -19.03
C PHE A 333 9.55 15.67 -17.78
N GLY A 334 8.70 15.33 -16.82
CA GLY A 334 8.63 15.98 -15.52
C GLY A 334 9.94 15.93 -14.74
N LEU A 335 10.80 14.92 -14.95
CA LEU A 335 12.13 14.86 -14.34
C LEU A 335 13.05 15.98 -14.82
N LEU A 336 13.08 16.22 -16.13
CA LEU A 336 13.87 17.31 -16.72
C LEU A 336 13.35 18.68 -16.22
N ALA A 337 12.02 18.80 -16.12
CA ALA A 337 11.36 19.97 -15.55
C ALA A 337 11.74 20.19 -14.07
N ALA A 338 11.76 19.13 -13.27
CA ALA A 338 12.11 19.19 -11.85
C ALA A 338 13.55 19.66 -11.61
N ILE A 339 14.50 19.21 -12.44
CA ILE A 339 15.91 19.63 -12.33
C ILE A 339 16.06 21.12 -12.66
N ARG A 340 15.40 21.59 -13.73
CA ARG A 340 15.55 22.98 -14.20
C ARG A 340 14.74 23.98 -13.37
N TYR A 341 13.57 23.56 -12.90
CA TYR A 341 12.58 24.40 -12.22
C TYR A 341 12.09 23.71 -10.95
N PRO A 342 12.95 23.54 -9.94
CA PRO A 342 12.60 22.81 -8.73
C PRO A 342 11.39 23.45 -8.03
N LYS A 343 10.60 22.59 -7.40
CA LYS A 343 9.50 22.94 -6.50
C LYS A 343 10.11 23.44 -5.17
N PRO A 344 9.31 24.00 -4.26
CA PRO A 344 9.78 24.27 -2.90
C PRO A 344 10.40 23.00 -2.29
N TRP A 345 11.53 23.15 -1.60
CA TRP A 345 12.33 22.02 -1.12
C TRP A 345 11.52 21.03 -0.26
N ALA A 346 10.58 21.52 0.56
CA ALA A 346 9.74 20.66 1.40
C ALA A 346 8.84 19.72 0.56
N VAL A 347 8.37 20.21 -0.60
CA VAL A 347 7.59 19.40 -1.55
C VAL A 347 8.49 18.38 -2.24
N GLU A 348 9.71 18.77 -2.65
CA GLU A 348 10.70 17.84 -3.23
C GLU A 348 11.04 16.71 -2.24
N VAL A 349 11.33 17.05 -0.98
CA VAL A 349 11.63 16.07 0.07
C VAL A 349 10.43 15.17 0.36
N ALA A 350 9.22 15.73 0.45
CA ALA A 350 8.01 14.94 0.68
C ALA A 350 7.80 13.89 -0.42
N PHE A 351 7.90 14.30 -1.70
CA PHE A 351 7.83 13.36 -2.82
C PHE A 351 8.98 12.35 -2.80
N GLY A 352 10.21 12.81 -2.61
CA GLY A 352 11.39 11.95 -2.58
C GLY A 352 11.28 10.84 -1.54
N VAL A 353 10.85 11.17 -0.32
CA VAL A 353 10.64 10.18 0.75
C VAL A 353 9.48 9.23 0.42
N ALA A 354 8.37 9.73 -0.10
CA ALA A 354 7.23 8.88 -0.47
C ALA A 354 7.59 7.90 -1.60
N ILE A 355 8.29 8.37 -2.63
CA ILE A 355 8.79 7.56 -3.75
C ILE A 355 9.80 6.54 -3.23
N ALA A 356 10.80 6.97 -2.45
CA ALA A 356 11.81 6.07 -1.89
C ALA A 356 11.19 4.97 -1.02
N PHE A 357 10.22 5.31 -0.16
CA PHE A 357 9.53 4.32 0.67
C PHE A 357 8.77 3.31 -0.19
N ASN A 358 7.99 3.75 -1.18
CA ASN A 358 7.25 2.83 -2.04
C ASN A 358 8.17 2.01 -2.98
N ALA A 359 9.37 2.51 -3.30
CA ALA A 359 10.37 1.75 -4.04
C ALA A 359 10.92 0.55 -3.25
N LEU A 360 10.90 0.60 -1.90
CA LEU A 360 11.41 -0.48 -1.06
C LEU A 360 10.72 -1.81 -1.33
N PHE A 361 9.43 -1.82 -1.69
CA PHE A 361 8.73 -3.06 -2.02
C PHE A 361 9.35 -3.76 -3.25
N GLY A 362 9.74 -3.00 -4.28
CA GLY A 362 10.42 -3.56 -5.45
C GLY A 362 11.85 -4.02 -5.17
N LEU A 363 12.57 -3.29 -4.30
CA LEU A 363 13.97 -3.59 -3.95
C LEU A 363 14.08 -4.79 -2.99
N VAL A 364 13.29 -4.78 -1.93
CA VAL A 364 13.28 -5.83 -0.90
C VAL A 364 12.65 -7.10 -1.46
N ALA A 365 11.44 -7.00 -2.00
CA ALA A 365 10.69 -8.15 -2.48
C ALA A 365 11.09 -8.48 -3.93
N VAL A 366 10.38 -7.90 -4.91
CA VAL A 366 10.63 -8.10 -6.34
C VAL A 366 10.01 -6.93 -7.10
N PRO A 367 10.64 -6.42 -8.18
CA PRO A 367 10.12 -5.28 -8.95
C PRO A 367 8.97 -5.70 -9.88
N ARG A 368 7.90 -6.26 -9.31
CA ARG A 368 6.64 -6.54 -10.01
C ARG A 368 5.76 -5.32 -9.94
N LEU A 369 5.06 -5.01 -11.04
CA LEU A 369 4.17 -3.85 -11.13
C LEU A 369 3.16 -3.78 -9.97
N ALA A 370 2.57 -4.90 -9.57
CA ALA A 370 1.62 -4.95 -8.45
C ALA A 370 2.19 -4.44 -7.12
N TYR A 371 3.50 -4.57 -6.88
CA TYR A 371 4.14 -4.05 -5.66
C TYR A 371 4.60 -2.60 -5.79
N LEU A 372 4.56 -2.04 -7.00
CA LEU A 372 5.09 -0.72 -7.32
C LEU A 372 4.01 0.27 -7.80
N GLU A 373 2.72 -0.07 -7.70
CA GLU A 373 1.66 0.83 -8.16
C GLU A 373 1.64 2.14 -7.35
N GLY A 374 1.82 2.08 -6.03
CA GLY A 374 1.97 3.27 -5.18
C GLY A 374 3.20 4.10 -5.58
N PHE A 375 4.32 3.46 -5.88
CA PHE A 375 5.54 4.10 -6.38
C PHE A 375 5.28 4.82 -7.72
N ILE A 376 4.62 4.14 -8.66
CA ILE A 376 4.26 4.69 -9.98
C ILE A 376 3.33 5.90 -9.81
N ALA A 377 2.32 5.83 -8.94
CA ALA A 377 1.40 6.94 -8.70
C ALA A 377 2.12 8.19 -8.15
N PHE A 378 3.02 8.02 -7.18
CA PHE A 378 3.82 9.14 -6.67
C PHE A 378 4.77 9.71 -7.71
N ALA A 379 5.45 8.86 -8.50
CA ALA A 379 6.35 9.30 -9.57
C ALA A 379 5.60 10.04 -10.70
N MET A 380 4.41 9.55 -11.07
CA MET A 380 3.50 10.17 -12.03
C MET A 380 3.08 11.57 -11.57
N LEU A 381 2.53 11.68 -10.35
CA LEU A 381 2.15 12.97 -9.76
C LEU A 381 3.34 13.92 -9.67
N TYR A 382 4.51 13.42 -9.28
CA TYR A 382 5.75 14.20 -9.26
C TYR A 382 6.11 14.76 -10.63
N GLY A 383 6.06 13.92 -11.67
CA GLY A 383 6.36 14.30 -13.05
C GLY A 383 5.42 15.40 -13.56
N VAL A 384 4.12 15.16 -13.46
CA VAL A 384 3.06 16.09 -13.91
C VAL A 384 3.17 17.45 -13.20
N ILE A 385 3.32 17.46 -11.88
CA ILE A 385 3.42 18.72 -11.11
C ILE A 385 4.71 19.46 -11.48
N SER A 386 5.81 18.75 -11.70
CA SER A 386 7.08 19.37 -12.10
C SER A 386 6.98 20.02 -13.48
N LEU A 387 6.31 19.36 -14.43
CA LEU A 387 6.05 19.92 -15.76
C LEU A 387 5.20 21.19 -15.66
N ASP A 388 4.13 21.18 -14.87
CA ASP A 388 3.25 22.34 -14.70
C ASP A 388 4.01 23.55 -14.13
N VAL A 389 4.86 23.33 -13.11
CA VAL A 389 5.70 24.38 -12.53
C VAL A 389 6.68 24.96 -13.56
N ALA A 390 7.30 24.11 -14.39
CA ALA A 390 8.21 24.57 -15.43
C ALA A 390 7.50 25.42 -16.49
N LEU A 391 6.32 24.98 -16.95
CA LEU A 391 5.54 25.70 -17.95
C LEU A 391 5.04 27.06 -17.42
N GLN A 392 4.58 27.12 -16.16
CA GLN A 392 4.18 28.38 -15.53
C GLN A 392 5.35 29.39 -15.46
N LYS A 393 6.53 28.94 -15.02
CA LYS A 393 7.73 29.80 -14.96
C LYS A 393 8.21 30.25 -16.34
N SER A 394 8.18 29.36 -17.33
CA SER A 394 8.56 29.67 -18.71
C SER A 394 7.64 30.75 -19.31
N ASN A 395 6.33 30.64 -19.11
CA ASN A 395 5.36 31.62 -19.59
C ASN A 395 5.53 32.98 -18.91
N ALA A 396 5.81 32.99 -17.60
CA ALA A 396 6.08 34.24 -16.88
C ALA A 396 7.35 34.95 -17.39
N LEU A 397 8.41 34.20 -17.70
CA LEU A 397 9.64 34.74 -18.29
C LEU A 397 9.42 35.28 -19.70
N ALA A 398 8.61 34.62 -20.52
CA ALA A 398 8.26 35.09 -21.86
C ALA A 398 7.51 36.43 -21.80
N LEU A 399 6.49 36.54 -20.94
CA LEU A 399 5.74 37.77 -20.75
C LEU A 399 6.63 38.94 -20.28
N HIS A 400 7.58 38.68 -19.37
CA HIS A 400 8.51 39.72 -18.93
C HIS A 400 9.42 40.21 -20.07
N ARG A 401 9.81 39.34 -21.01
CA ARG A 401 10.61 39.73 -22.17
C ARG A 401 9.81 40.53 -23.21
N GLU A 402 8.51 40.34 -23.28
CA GLU A 402 7.64 41.12 -24.17
C GLU A 402 7.33 42.52 -23.62
N LEU A 403 7.38 42.68 -22.29
CA LEU A 403 7.13 43.95 -21.62
C LEU A 403 8.37 44.83 -21.41
N ALA A 404 9.58 44.27 -21.59
CA ALA A 404 10.86 44.96 -21.46
C ALA A 404 11.41 45.33 -22.83
#